data_AF-A0A379Z633-F1
#
_entry.id   AF-A0A379Z633-F1
#
_cell.length_a   1.000
_cell.length_b   1.000
_cell.length_c   1.000
_cell.angle_alpha   90.00
_cell.angle_beta   90.00
_cell.angle_gamma   90.00
#
_symmetry.space_group_name_H-M   'P 1'
#
loop_
_entity.id
_entity.type
_entity.pdbx_description
1 polymer ?
#
loop_
_entity_poly.entity_id
_entity_poly.type
_entity_poly.pdbx_seq_one_letter_code
_entity_poly.pdbx_strand_id
1 'polypeptide(L)' 'MFSYTGLNEAQLQTLRQRYAIYLVSPGRMCLPGLNPGNIDYVTAAILDVTRTA' A
#
# COMPACT_ATOMS: atom_id res chain seq x y z
N MET A 1 -0.44 -15.09 5.24
CA MET A 1 -0.25 -13.95 6.16
C MET A 1 -0.64 -12.67 5.43
N PHE A 2 -1.82 -12.14 5.73
CA PHE A 2 -2.33 -10.93 5.12
C PHE A 2 -2.69 -9.92 6.22
N SER A 3 -2.50 -8.64 5.95
CA SER A 3 -2.91 -7.55 6.84
C SER A 3 -3.95 -6.68 6.16
N TYR A 4 -4.93 -6.21 6.91
CA TYR A 4 -5.88 -5.21 6.43
C TYR A 4 -5.36 -3.83 6.79
N THR A 5 -5.03 -3.04 5.76
CA THR A 5 -4.46 -1.70 5.91
C THR A 5 -5.50 -0.61 6.17
N GLY A 6 -6.80 -0.92 5.97
CA GLY A 6 -7.89 0.05 6.11
C GLY A 6 -7.91 1.14 5.02
N LEU A 7 -7.13 0.97 3.95
CA LEU A 7 -7.07 1.91 2.84
C LEU A 7 -8.35 1.86 2.00
N ASN A 8 -8.85 3.04 1.62
CA ASN A 8 -10.01 3.21 0.76
C ASN A 8 -9.66 2.89 -0.71
N GLU A 9 -10.67 2.59 -1.54
CA GLU A 9 -10.45 2.27 -2.96
C GLU A 9 -9.73 3.37 -3.74
N ALA A 10 -9.98 4.64 -3.43
CA ALA A 10 -9.26 5.76 -4.06
C ALA A 10 -7.75 5.73 -3.73
N GLN A 11 -7.39 5.42 -2.48
CA GLN A 11 -5.99 5.31 -2.05
C GLN A 11 -5.31 4.10 -2.69
N LEU A 12 -6.04 2.98 -2.83
CA LEU A 12 -5.59 1.78 -3.53
C LEU A 12 -5.29 2.06 -5.02
N GLN A 13 -6.14 2.84 -5.69
CA GLN A 13 -5.90 3.22 -7.09
C GLN A 13 -4.67 4.12 -7.22
N THR A 14 -4.47 5.07 -6.32
CA THR A 14 -3.29 5.94 -6.31
C THR A 14 -2.00 5.13 -6.09
N LEU A 15 -2.01 4.19 -5.14
CA LEU A 15 -0.88 3.27 -4.92
C LEU A 15 -0.55 2.45 -6.17
N ARG A 16 -1.58 1.97 -6.87
CA ARG A 16 -1.43 1.20 -8.10
C ARG A 16 -0.87 2.04 -9.25
N GLN A 17 -1.39 3.24 -9.47
CA GLN A 17 -1.03 4.08 -10.62
C GLN A 17 0.31 4.80 -10.45
N ARG A 18 0.57 5.34 -9.26
CA ARG A 18 1.78 6.16 -9.01
C ARG A 18 2.96 5.36 -8.51
N TYR A 19 2.70 4.33 -7.69
CA TYR A 19 3.76 3.60 -6.99
C TYR A 19 3.95 2.16 -7.47
N ALA A 20 3.10 1.69 -8.39
CA ALA A 20 3.06 0.30 -8.86
C ALA A 20 2.91 -0.72 -7.71
N ILE A 21 2.24 -0.34 -6.62
CA ILE A 21 1.96 -1.21 -5.48
C ILE A 21 0.54 -1.76 -5.61
N TYR A 22 0.43 -3.08 -5.68
CA TYR A 22 -0.84 -3.78 -5.89
C TYR A 22 -1.28 -4.47 -4.59
N LEU A 23 -2.35 -3.95 -3.99
CA LEU A 23 -3.04 -4.60 -2.87
C LEU A 23 -4.38 -5.18 -3.33
N VAL A 24 -4.88 -6.17 -2.60
CA VAL A 24 -6.18 -6.79 -2.88
C VAL A 24 -7.28 -5.98 -2.17
N SER A 25 -8.37 -5.62 -2.86
CA SER A 25 -9.50 -4.93 -2.22
C SER A 25 -10.18 -5.85 -1.19
N PRO A 26 -10.55 -5.37 0.03
CA PRO A 26 -10.42 -4.01 0.55
C PRO A 26 -9.13 -3.84 1.39
N GLY A 27 -8.05 -3.33 0.78
CA GLY A 27 -6.82 -3.00 1.52
C GLY A 27 -6.04 -4.19 2.09
N ARG A 28 -6.25 -5.40 1.58
CA ARG A 28 -5.56 -6.61 2.02
C ARG A 28 -4.15 -6.68 1.41
N MET A 29 -3.15 -6.50 2.26
CA MET A 29 -1.72 -6.50 1.93
C MET A 29 -1.08 -7.86 2.21
N CYS A 30 -0.18 -8.31 1.34
CA CYS A 30 0.64 -9.50 1.56
C CYS A 30 1.95 -9.11 2.27
N LEU A 31 2.03 -9.33 3.59
CA LEU A 31 3.21 -9.02 4.40
C LEU A 31 4.51 -9.72 3.96
N PRO A 32 4.51 -11.00 3.51
CA PRO A 32 5.73 -11.67 3.06
C PRO A 32 6.38 -11.07 1.81
N GLY A 33 5.68 -10.19 1.08
CA GLY A 33 6.26 -9.47 -0.04
C GLY A 33 7.16 -8.30 0.37
N LEU A 34 7.15 -7.93 1.67
CA LEU A 34 7.98 -6.88 2.21
C LEU A 34 9.35 -7.42 2.61
N ASN A 35 10.38 -6.69 2.23
CA ASN A 35 11.76 -6.97 2.57
C ASN A 35 12.51 -5.66 2.86
N PRO A 36 13.68 -5.70 3.49
CA PRO A 36 14.43 -4.50 3.84
C PRO A 36 14.78 -3.59 2.64
N GLY A 37 14.78 -4.11 1.42
CA GLY A 37 15.05 -3.33 0.21
C GLY A 37 13.83 -2.59 -0.36
N ASN A 38 12.61 -2.98 0.01
CA ASN A 38 11.38 -2.34 -0.48
C ASN A 38 10.52 -1.71 0.61
N ILE A 39 10.81 -1.99 1.89
CA ILE A 39 9.97 -1.56 3.01
C ILE A 39 9.88 -0.03 3.11
N ASP A 40 10.98 0.68 2.89
CA ASP A 40 11.01 2.14 2.95
C ASP A 40 10.16 2.77 1.84
N TYR A 41 10.29 2.24 0.62
CA TYR A 41 9.50 2.70 -0.54
C TYR A 41 8.01 2.47 -0.31
N VAL A 42 7.63 1.27 0.14
CA VAL A 42 6.23 0.92 0.39
C VAL A 42 5.64 1.77 1.51
N THR A 43 6.41 2.01 2.58
CA THR A 43 5.97 2.84 3.70
C THR A 43 5.79 4.29 3.29
N ALA A 44 6.72 4.84 2.49
CA ALA A 44 6.61 6.20 1.94
C ALA A 44 5.37 6.35 1.02
N ALA A 45 5.10 5.35 0.18
CA ALA A 45 3.91 5.34 -0.68
C ALA A 45 2.60 5.29 0.12
N ILE A 46 2.52 4.47 1.17
CA ILE A 46 1.36 4.41 2.07
C ILE A 46 1.18 5.74 2.81
N LEU A 47 2.28 6.37 3.23
CA LEU A 47 2.24 7.67 3.90
C LEU A 47 1.73 8.79 2.97
N ASP A 48 2.15 8.80 1.70
CA ASP A 48 1.67 9.78 0.70
C ASP A 48 0.15 9.70 0.52
N VAL A 49 -0.39 8.49 0.38
CA VAL A 49 -1.84 8.31 0.15
C VAL A 49 -2.70 8.49 1.39
N THR A 50 -2.11 8.40 2.59
CA THR A 50 -2.84 8.61 3.87
C THR A 50 -2.80 10.05 4.35
N ARG A 51 -1.75 10.82 4.01
CA ARG A 51 -1.65 12.25 4.38
C ARG A 51 -2.42 13.19 3.45
N THR A 52 -2.81 12.73 2.27
CA THR A 52 -3.55 13.56 1.29
C THR A 52 -5.07 13.54 1.52
N ALA A 53 -5.51 13.29 2.76
CA ALA A 53 -6.91 13.23 3.19
C ALA A 53 -7.21 14.29 4.26
#